data_AF-B6QGP8-F1
#
_entry.id   AF-B6QGP8-F1
#
_cell.length_a   1.000
_cell.length_b   1.000
_cell.length_c   1.000
_cell.angle_alpha   90.00
_cell.angle_beta   90.00
_cell.angle_gamma   90.00
#
_symmetry.space_group_name_H-M   'P 1'
#
loop_
_entity.id
_entity.type
_entity.pdbx_description
1 polymer ?
#
loop_
_entity_poly.entity_id
_entity_poly.type
_entity_poly.pdbx_seq_one_letter_code
_entity_poly.pdbx_strand_id
1 'polypeptide(L)'
;MTREEYSVETRAQIVALVMIAKMKPQDVAILLNIPRVSVYQIVQRAKEHGYDPTVNPRIEHEHVAKNTHSGRPKVVTEAIEASIIASITKDRAGREKSAEYLAYEAGISESSVLRLLKLNSFNKCKPTVKPGLTDKMKQARLAFALEHQHWTLEDFKNIIWTDETSVVLGHWRGSNSVWRRSFECYDSTVIRRRFKKACEFMFWGCFSYDAKGPYHIYQKENTAAKKKAEKELQIINRDREQAAREEWELNNTFSRLQLRPRRGRKPNFKFTTKNGKLVRKGTDGIDWYRYQKA
;
A
#
# COMPACT_ATOMS: atom_id res chain seq x y z
N MET A 1 45.86 14.73 21.62
CA MET A 1 46.36 15.20 20.31
C MET A 1 46.23 14.06 19.31
N THR A 2 45.24 14.12 18.44
CA THR A 2 45.15 13.22 17.27
C THR A 2 46.38 13.49 16.40
N ARG A 3 47.25 12.50 16.20
CA ARG A 3 48.32 12.62 15.21
C ARG A 3 47.65 12.74 13.85
N GLU A 4 47.79 13.89 13.21
CA GLU A 4 47.41 14.04 11.80
C GLU A 4 48.29 13.10 10.98
N GLU A 5 47.65 12.21 10.21
CA GLU A 5 48.36 11.31 9.33
C GLU A 5 48.90 12.05 8.11
N TYR A 6 50.10 11.68 7.67
CA TYR A 6 50.72 12.24 6.47
C TYR A 6 49.89 11.94 5.21
N SER A 7 49.86 12.91 4.29
CA SER A 7 49.15 12.79 3.02
C SER A 7 49.69 11.64 2.16
N VAL A 8 48.94 11.23 1.13
CA VAL A 8 49.38 10.15 0.22
C VAL A 8 50.67 10.55 -0.50
N GLU A 9 50.78 11.82 -0.90
CA GLU A 9 51.91 12.40 -1.61
C GLU A 9 53.17 12.35 -0.74
N THR A 10 53.06 12.78 0.52
CA THR A 10 54.18 12.74 1.47
C THR A 10 54.65 11.30 1.73
N ARG A 11 53.71 10.35 1.84
CA ARG A 11 54.03 8.93 2.01
C ARG A 11 54.72 8.37 0.76
N ALA A 12 54.22 8.69 -0.43
CA ALA A 12 54.83 8.30 -1.70
C ALA A 12 56.24 8.88 -1.86
N GLN A 13 56.43 10.17 -1.50
CA GLN A 13 57.73 10.84 -1.54
C GLN A 13 58.74 10.17 -0.60
N ILE A 14 58.33 9.80 0.63
CA ILE A 14 59.18 9.06 1.56
C ILE A 14 59.60 7.71 0.98
N VAL A 15 58.64 6.95 0.43
CA VAL A 15 58.92 5.64 -0.17
C VAL A 15 59.88 5.79 -1.36
N ALA A 16 59.69 6.79 -2.22
CA ALA A 16 60.57 7.07 -3.34
C ALA A 16 62.00 7.40 -2.87
N LEU A 17 62.17 8.31 -1.91
CA LEU A 17 63.49 8.73 -1.44
C LEU A 17 64.27 7.58 -0.76
N VAL A 18 63.57 6.73 0.00
CA VAL A 18 64.23 5.63 0.72
C VAL A 18 64.47 4.41 -0.18
N MET A 19 63.47 4.00 -0.97
CA MET A 19 63.52 2.73 -1.71
C MET A 19 64.07 2.87 -3.13
N ILE A 20 63.81 4.00 -3.80
CA ILE A 20 64.31 4.26 -5.17
C ILE A 20 65.65 5.01 -5.10
N ALA A 21 65.68 6.16 -4.40
CA ALA A 21 66.89 6.99 -4.31
C ALA A 21 67.93 6.47 -3.28
N LYS A 22 67.61 5.39 -2.55
CA LYS A 22 68.48 4.72 -1.57
C LYS A 22 69.04 5.66 -0.49
N MET A 23 68.32 6.74 -0.16
CA MET A 23 68.70 7.64 0.93
C MET A 23 68.51 6.94 2.28
N LYS A 24 69.35 7.28 3.27
CA LYS A 24 69.15 6.75 4.63
C LYS A 24 67.86 7.33 5.20
N PRO A 25 67.02 6.53 5.89
CA PRO A 25 65.78 7.03 6.50
C PRO A 25 65.98 8.20 7.48
N GLN A 26 67.18 8.34 8.07
CA GLN A 26 67.55 9.45 8.94
C GLN A 26 67.66 10.77 8.16
N ASP A 27 68.27 10.74 6.99
CA ASP A 27 68.46 11.91 6.13
C ASP A 27 67.12 12.37 5.56
N VAL A 28 66.27 11.41 5.17
CA VAL A 28 64.89 11.69 4.70
C VAL A 28 64.02 12.29 5.81
N ALA A 29 64.19 11.83 7.06
CA ALA A 29 63.48 12.38 8.21
C ALA A 29 63.85 13.86 8.45
N ILE A 30 65.14 14.21 8.34
CA ILE A 30 65.62 15.59 8.46
C ILE A 30 65.14 16.43 7.28
N LEU A 31 65.27 15.92 6.05
CA LEU A 31 64.91 16.62 4.81
C LEU A 31 63.44 17.02 4.77
N LEU A 32 62.55 16.10 5.14
CA LEU A 32 61.10 16.32 5.10
C LEU A 32 60.53 16.84 6.42
N ASN A 33 61.38 17.05 7.45
CA ASN A 33 60.98 17.44 8.80
C ASN A 33 59.91 16.50 9.41
N ILE A 34 60.12 15.18 9.27
CA ILE A 34 59.20 14.14 9.73
C ILE A 34 59.92 13.27 10.78
N PRO A 35 59.27 12.86 11.88
CA PRO A 35 59.89 11.97 12.86
C PRO A 35 60.40 10.69 12.21
N ARG A 36 61.64 10.32 12.52
CA ARG A 36 62.31 9.12 12.00
C ARG A 36 61.41 7.88 12.07
N VAL A 37 60.71 7.67 13.18
CA VAL A 37 59.81 6.51 13.38
C VAL A 37 58.71 6.45 12.31
N SER A 38 58.13 7.59 11.94
CA SER A 38 57.10 7.66 10.90
C SER A 38 57.66 7.26 9.53
N VAL A 39 58.86 7.70 9.18
CA VAL A 39 59.55 7.32 7.93
C VAL A 39 59.72 5.80 7.84
N TYR A 40 60.22 5.16 8.91
CA TYR A 40 60.35 3.71 8.96
C TYR A 40 59.00 2.98 8.84
N GLN A 41 57.98 3.44 9.57
CA GLN A 41 56.65 2.82 9.52
C GLN A 41 55.97 2.94 8.15
N ILE A 42 56.18 4.04 7.44
CA ILE A 42 55.64 4.25 6.10
C ILE A 42 56.33 3.33 5.10
N VAL A 43 57.66 3.26 5.13
CA VAL A 43 58.42 2.36 4.25
C VAL A 43 58.09 0.90 4.52
N GLN A 44 57.96 0.51 5.80
CA GLN A 44 57.60 -0.85 6.17
C GLN A 44 56.19 -1.22 5.67
N ARG A 45 55.21 -0.31 5.83
CA ARG A 45 53.86 -0.51 5.30
C ARG A 45 53.84 -0.67 3.78
N ALA A 46 54.64 0.12 3.05
CA ALA A 46 54.74 -0.02 1.61
C ALA A 46 55.26 -1.41 1.19
N LYS A 47 56.25 -1.95 1.92
CA LYS A 47 56.74 -3.32 1.71
C LYS A 47 55.68 -4.38 2.05
N GLU A 48 54.93 -4.20 3.13
CA GLU A 48 53.82 -5.09 3.51
C GLU A 48 52.70 -5.09 2.46
N HIS A 49 52.48 -3.96 1.79
CA HIS A 49 51.57 -3.84 0.65
C HIS A 49 52.21 -4.33 -0.68
N GLY A 50 53.40 -4.95 -0.64
CA GLY A 50 54.02 -5.59 -1.80
C GLY A 50 54.85 -4.68 -2.69
N TYR A 51 55.19 -3.45 -2.27
CA TYR A 51 56.03 -2.57 -3.07
C TYR A 51 57.49 -3.04 -3.12
N ASP A 52 57.96 -3.37 -4.32
CA ASP A 52 59.35 -3.68 -4.62
C ASP A 52 59.88 -2.84 -5.80
N PRO A 53 60.80 -1.88 -5.55
CA PRO A 53 61.35 -1.02 -6.58
C PRO A 53 62.21 -1.75 -7.63
N THR A 54 62.63 -3.00 -7.37
CA THR A 54 63.42 -3.80 -8.33
C THR A 54 62.55 -4.46 -9.41
N VAL A 55 61.28 -4.74 -9.08
CA VAL A 55 60.30 -5.32 -10.01
C VAL A 55 59.60 -4.21 -10.78
N ASN A 56 59.13 -3.17 -10.08
CA ASN A 56 58.52 -2.00 -10.69
C ASN A 56 58.81 -0.74 -9.84
N PRO A 57 59.55 0.25 -10.37
CA PRO A 57 59.89 1.45 -9.62
C PRO A 57 58.71 2.42 -9.42
N ARG A 58 57.55 2.16 -10.04
CA ARG A 58 56.38 3.05 -9.97
C ARG A 58 55.59 2.81 -8.68
N ILE A 59 55.39 3.87 -7.90
CA ILE A 59 54.60 3.83 -6.66
C ILE A 59 53.13 4.09 -6.99
N GLU A 60 52.33 3.03 -6.99
CA GLU A 60 50.86 3.13 -7.06
C GLU A 60 50.22 3.51 -5.71
N HIS A 61 48.98 4.01 -5.78
CA HIS A 61 48.21 4.43 -4.60
C HIS A 61 48.04 3.30 -3.57
N GLU A 62 47.88 2.06 -4.00
CA GLU A 62 47.68 0.88 -3.13
C GLU A 62 48.86 0.65 -2.18
N HIS A 63 50.09 0.86 -2.64
CA HIS A 63 51.30 0.70 -1.83
C HIS A 63 51.37 1.70 -0.67
N VAL A 64 50.79 2.88 -0.84
CA VAL A 64 50.76 3.96 0.16
C VAL A 64 49.36 4.22 0.69
N ALA A 65 48.41 3.32 0.41
CA ALA A 65 47.05 3.40 0.90
C ALA A 65 47.02 3.24 2.42
N LYS A 66 45.94 3.72 3.05
CA LYS A 66 45.72 3.53 4.47
C LYS A 66 45.17 2.12 4.71
N ASN A 67 45.61 1.48 5.79
CA ASN A 67 45.03 0.21 6.19
C ASN A 67 43.59 0.46 6.65
N THR A 68 42.68 -0.43 6.30
CA THR A 68 41.33 -0.42 6.86
C THR A 68 41.43 -0.78 8.34
N HIS A 69 41.10 0.16 9.21
CA HIS A 69 41.01 -0.15 10.64
C HIS A 69 39.79 -1.02 10.90
N SER A 70 39.99 -2.19 11.52
CA SER A 70 38.89 -2.96 12.08
C SER A 70 38.28 -2.17 13.23
N GLY A 71 37.16 -1.50 12.97
CA GLY A 71 36.39 -0.81 14.01
C GLY A 71 35.85 -1.79 15.06
N ARG A 72 35.17 -1.26 16.07
CA ARG A 72 34.47 -2.09 17.07
C ARG A 72 33.53 -3.08 16.36
N PRO A 73 33.59 -4.38 16.71
CA PRO A 73 32.68 -5.38 16.15
C PRO A 73 31.22 -4.94 16.31
N LYS A 74 30.42 -5.16 15.26
CA LYS A 74 28.99 -4.87 15.31
C LYS A 74 28.31 -5.87 16.23
N VAL A 75 27.44 -5.36 17.11
CA VAL A 75 26.58 -6.21 17.97
C VAL A 75 25.55 -6.96 17.13
N VAL A 76 25.10 -6.36 16.02
CA VAL A 76 24.18 -6.99 15.07
C VAL A 76 24.98 -7.94 14.19
N THR A 77 24.73 -9.23 14.37
CA THR A 77 25.25 -10.30 13.51
C THR A 77 24.33 -10.51 12.32
N GLU A 78 24.85 -11.13 11.26
CA GLU A 78 24.08 -11.46 10.05
C GLU A 78 22.86 -12.35 10.36
N ALA A 79 22.99 -13.25 11.34
CA ALA A 79 21.89 -14.09 11.79
C ALA A 79 20.75 -13.30 12.45
N ILE A 80 21.09 -12.30 13.29
CA ILE A 80 20.09 -11.41 13.91
C ILE A 80 19.42 -10.56 12.84
N GLU A 81 20.20 -10.04 11.87
CA GLU A 81 19.67 -9.27 10.75
C GLU A 81 18.67 -10.07 9.92
N ALA A 82 19.04 -11.29 9.50
CA ALA A 82 18.17 -12.17 8.76
C ALA A 82 16.89 -12.51 9.54
N SER A 83 17.00 -12.74 10.85
CA SER A 83 15.85 -13.01 11.72
C SER A 83 14.88 -11.83 11.78
N ILE A 84 15.38 -10.60 11.96
CA ILE A 84 14.53 -9.39 12.00
C ILE A 84 13.84 -9.17 10.65
N ILE A 85 14.57 -9.30 9.55
CA ILE A 85 14.01 -9.13 8.20
C ILE A 85 12.92 -10.18 7.97
N ALA A 86 13.19 -11.46 8.26
CA ALA A 86 12.23 -12.54 8.11
C ALA A 86 10.98 -12.32 8.99
N SER A 87 11.16 -11.87 10.23
CA SER A 87 10.06 -11.55 11.16
C SER A 87 9.14 -10.48 10.60
N ILE A 88 9.70 -9.44 9.97
CA ILE A 88 8.93 -8.34 9.37
C ILE A 88 8.27 -8.77 8.06
N THR A 89 8.94 -9.54 7.21
CA THR A 89 8.41 -9.90 5.88
C THR A 89 7.47 -11.10 5.89
N LYS A 90 7.43 -11.88 6.98
CA LYS A 90 6.63 -13.11 7.10
C LYS A 90 5.15 -12.89 6.84
N ASP A 91 4.58 -11.92 7.54
CA ASP A 91 3.14 -11.69 7.52
C ASP A 91 2.80 -10.23 7.85
N ARG A 92 1.52 -9.92 7.79
CA ARG A 92 1.02 -8.58 8.09
C ARG A 92 1.32 -8.17 9.54
N ALA A 93 1.21 -9.09 10.49
CA ALA A 93 1.49 -8.78 11.90
C ALA A 93 2.96 -8.40 12.09
N GLY A 94 3.88 -9.13 11.45
CA GLY A 94 5.30 -8.82 11.40
C GLY A 94 5.60 -7.40 10.91
N ARG A 95 4.94 -6.97 9.83
CA ARG A 95 5.11 -5.61 9.29
C ARG A 95 4.60 -4.51 10.22
N GLU A 96 3.61 -4.79 11.06
CA GLU A 96 3.02 -3.84 12.01
C GLU A 96 3.77 -3.81 13.37
N LYS A 97 4.79 -4.66 13.59
CA LYS A 97 5.57 -4.68 14.84
C LYS A 97 6.27 -3.34 15.11
N SER A 98 6.30 -2.93 16.37
CA SER A 98 7.12 -1.79 16.81
C SER A 98 8.61 -2.15 16.78
N ALA A 99 9.47 -1.14 16.63
CA ALA A 99 10.92 -1.35 16.70
C ALA A 99 11.34 -1.87 18.08
N GLU A 100 10.67 -1.43 19.14
CA GLU A 100 10.85 -1.92 20.51
C GLU A 100 10.59 -3.42 20.63
N TYR A 101 9.50 -3.92 20.02
CA TYR A 101 9.17 -5.34 20.06
C TYR A 101 10.18 -6.18 19.28
N LEU A 102 10.60 -5.71 18.11
CA LEU A 102 11.67 -6.35 17.33
C LEU A 102 13.00 -6.35 18.07
N ALA A 103 13.30 -5.28 18.82
CA ALA A 103 14.49 -5.17 19.64
C ALA A 103 14.49 -6.17 20.79
N TYR A 104 13.34 -6.35 21.45
CA TYR A 104 13.14 -7.36 22.46
C TYR A 104 13.32 -8.78 21.91
N GLU A 105 12.70 -9.11 20.78
CA GLU A 105 12.85 -10.44 20.13
C GLU A 105 14.29 -10.75 19.74
N ALA A 106 15.04 -9.74 19.30
CA ALA A 106 16.41 -9.89 18.83
C ALA A 106 17.47 -9.70 19.93
N GLY A 107 17.09 -9.28 21.14
CA GLY A 107 18.04 -8.99 22.22
C GLY A 107 18.98 -7.82 21.94
N ILE A 108 18.56 -6.84 21.13
CA ILE A 108 19.37 -5.67 20.77
C ILE A 108 18.67 -4.36 21.14
N SER A 109 19.36 -3.22 21.06
CA SER A 109 18.72 -1.93 21.29
C SER A 109 17.76 -1.54 20.16
N GLU A 110 16.69 -0.81 20.49
CA GLU A 110 15.76 -0.26 19.50
C GLU A 110 16.48 0.59 18.44
N SER A 111 17.45 1.41 18.87
CA SER A 111 18.27 2.22 17.97
C SER A 111 19.05 1.36 16.95
N SER A 112 19.50 0.18 17.36
CA SER A 112 20.16 -0.78 16.47
C SER A 112 19.19 -1.34 15.43
N VAL A 113 17.96 -1.71 15.83
CA VAL A 113 16.91 -2.16 14.91
C VAL A 113 16.58 -1.07 13.90
N LEU A 114 16.36 0.17 14.33
CA LEU A 114 16.02 1.28 13.44
C LEU A 114 17.11 1.54 12.39
N ARG A 115 18.38 1.51 12.80
CA ARG A 115 19.53 1.64 11.87
C ARG A 115 19.58 0.48 10.89
N LEU A 116 19.37 -0.74 11.36
CA LEU A 116 19.34 -1.95 10.53
C LEU A 116 18.23 -1.89 9.48
N LEU A 117 17.02 -1.51 9.88
CA LEU A 117 15.88 -1.37 8.97
C LEU A 117 16.14 -0.29 7.92
N LYS A 118 16.70 0.85 8.32
CA LYS A 118 17.08 1.92 7.40
C LYS A 118 18.16 1.48 6.41
N LEU A 119 19.17 0.73 6.86
CA LEU A 119 20.20 0.14 6.00
C LEU A 119 19.60 -0.81 4.95
N ASN A 120 18.58 -1.57 5.36
CA ASN A 120 17.83 -2.49 4.50
C ASN A 120 16.68 -1.83 3.71
N SER A 121 16.67 -0.49 3.63
CA SER A 121 15.68 0.29 2.89
C SER A 121 14.23 0.11 3.35
N PHE A 122 14.02 -0.30 4.60
CA PHE A 122 12.69 -0.31 5.22
C PHE A 122 12.34 1.07 5.78
N ASN A 123 11.13 1.51 5.47
CA ASN A 123 10.56 2.74 6.01
C ASN A 123 9.28 2.43 6.77
N LYS A 124 9.04 3.17 7.84
CA LYS A 124 7.77 3.16 8.56
C LYS A 124 6.77 4.01 7.78
N CYS A 125 5.75 3.38 7.22
CA CYS A 125 4.80 4.04 6.31
C CYS A 125 3.35 3.71 6.69
N LYS A 126 2.40 4.53 6.24
CA LYS A 126 0.99 4.15 6.30
C LYS A 126 0.73 2.94 5.40
N PRO A 127 -0.07 1.95 5.85
CA PRO A 127 -0.40 0.79 5.03
C PRO A 127 -1.26 1.20 3.83
N THR A 128 -1.05 0.53 2.71
CA THR A 128 -1.87 0.70 1.51
C THR A 128 -3.25 0.11 1.78
N VAL A 129 -4.32 0.89 1.70
CA VAL A 129 -5.68 0.39 1.94
C VAL A 129 -6.35 0.09 0.60
N LYS A 130 -6.76 -1.17 0.39
CA LYS A 130 -7.47 -1.60 -0.83
C LYS A 130 -8.65 -2.51 -0.48
N PRO A 131 -9.71 -2.54 -1.30
CA PRO A 131 -10.74 -3.57 -1.17
C PRO A 131 -10.14 -4.95 -1.47
N GLY A 132 -10.61 -5.98 -0.77
CA GLY A 132 -10.28 -7.36 -1.12
C GLY A 132 -11.01 -7.74 -2.41
N LEU A 133 -10.28 -7.93 -3.51
CA LEU A 133 -10.83 -8.32 -4.80
C LEU A 133 -10.63 -9.82 -5.03
N THR A 134 -11.69 -10.52 -5.44
CA THR A 134 -11.58 -11.89 -5.98
C THR A 134 -11.05 -11.84 -7.40
N ASP A 135 -10.54 -12.96 -7.93
CA ASP A 135 -9.97 -12.97 -9.28
C ASP A 135 -11.01 -12.66 -10.37
N LYS A 136 -12.26 -13.10 -10.17
CA LYS A 136 -13.40 -12.70 -11.02
C LYS A 136 -13.61 -11.18 -11.02
N MET A 137 -13.50 -10.52 -9.85
CA MET A 137 -13.62 -9.06 -9.77
C MET A 137 -12.45 -8.35 -10.46
N LYS A 138 -11.23 -8.91 -10.38
CA LYS A 138 -10.06 -8.37 -11.08
C LYS A 138 -10.25 -8.44 -12.60
N GLN A 139 -10.69 -9.59 -13.12
CA GLN A 139 -10.96 -9.78 -14.54
C GLN A 139 -12.04 -8.82 -15.05
N ALA A 140 -13.17 -8.69 -14.33
CA ALA A 140 -14.24 -7.77 -14.70
C ALA A 140 -13.77 -6.30 -14.72
N ARG A 141 -12.96 -5.88 -13.74
CA ARG A 141 -12.38 -4.54 -13.72
C ARG A 141 -11.39 -4.31 -14.86
N LEU A 142 -10.60 -5.32 -15.20
CA LEU A 142 -9.66 -5.24 -16.32
C LEU A 142 -10.40 -5.12 -17.65
N ALA A 143 -11.43 -5.94 -17.87
CA ALA A 143 -12.27 -5.86 -19.07
C ALA A 143 -12.90 -4.47 -19.23
N PHE A 144 -13.48 -3.94 -18.15
CA PHE A 144 -14.03 -2.57 -18.15
C PHE A 144 -12.97 -1.53 -18.52
N ALA A 145 -11.76 -1.61 -17.93
CA ALA A 145 -10.69 -0.67 -18.22
C ALA A 145 -10.21 -0.74 -19.68
N LEU A 146 -10.17 -1.95 -20.28
CA LEU A 146 -9.79 -2.14 -21.67
C LEU A 146 -10.86 -1.61 -22.64
N GLU A 147 -12.13 -1.89 -22.36
CA GLU A 147 -13.26 -1.39 -23.17
C GLU A 147 -13.31 0.14 -23.23
N HIS A 148 -12.91 0.79 -22.13
CA HIS A 148 -12.96 2.24 -21.96
C HIS A 148 -11.57 2.90 -22.10
N GLN A 149 -10.56 2.17 -22.60
CA GLN A 149 -9.17 2.65 -22.68
C GLN A 149 -9.02 3.86 -23.63
N HIS A 150 -9.85 3.92 -24.67
CA HIS A 150 -9.79 4.94 -25.72
C HIS A 150 -10.81 6.06 -25.54
N TRP A 151 -11.55 6.09 -24.43
CA TRP A 151 -12.50 7.15 -24.14
C TRP A 151 -11.80 8.49 -23.99
N THR A 152 -12.36 9.52 -24.62
CA THR A 152 -11.86 10.89 -24.49
C THR A 152 -12.47 11.57 -23.27
N LEU A 153 -11.95 12.75 -22.95
CA LEU A 153 -12.46 13.54 -21.83
C LEU A 153 -13.92 13.96 -22.05
N GLU A 154 -14.32 14.17 -23.31
CA GLU A 154 -15.69 14.46 -23.71
C GLU A 154 -16.64 13.29 -23.43
N ASP A 155 -16.19 12.05 -23.63
CA ASP A 155 -16.98 10.86 -23.29
C ASP A 155 -17.24 10.79 -21.77
N PHE A 156 -16.21 11.08 -20.96
CA PHE A 156 -16.34 11.12 -19.51
C PHE A 156 -17.21 12.28 -19.00
N LYS A 157 -17.29 13.39 -19.73
CA LYS A 157 -18.17 14.53 -19.40
C LYS A 157 -19.65 14.19 -19.46
N ASN A 158 -20.02 13.21 -20.29
CA ASN A 158 -21.40 12.77 -20.47
C ASN A 158 -21.89 11.82 -19.34
N ILE A 159 -21.03 11.51 -18.37
CA ILE A 159 -21.32 10.54 -17.32
C ILE A 159 -21.60 11.25 -16.00
N ILE A 160 -22.71 10.84 -15.37
CA ILE A 160 -23.01 11.21 -13.99
C ILE A 160 -22.49 10.08 -13.10
N TRP A 161 -21.59 10.43 -12.20
CA TRP A 161 -21.06 9.53 -11.19
C TRP A 161 -21.91 9.62 -9.94
N THR A 162 -22.33 8.47 -9.41
CA THR A 162 -23.09 8.38 -8.17
C THR A 162 -22.39 7.41 -7.23
N ASP A 163 -22.28 7.72 -5.94
CA ASP A 163 -21.76 6.77 -4.95
C ASP A 163 -22.42 6.94 -3.58
N GLU A 164 -22.36 5.87 -2.79
CA GLU A 164 -22.86 5.78 -1.43
C GLU A 164 -21.69 5.61 -0.45
N THR A 165 -21.51 6.59 0.44
CA THR A 165 -20.49 6.54 1.49
C THR A 165 -21.12 6.37 2.87
N SER A 166 -20.76 5.28 3.55
CA SER A 166 -21.06 5.08 4.97
C SER A 166 -20.18 5.97 5.84
N VAL A 167 -20.80 6.79 6.69
CA VAL A 167 -20.09 7.68 7.62
C VAL A 167 -20.17 7.11 9.04
N VAL A 168 -19.06 7.23 9.77
CA VAL A 168 -18.95 6.88 11.19
C VAL A 168 -18.34 8.08 11.90
N LEU A 169 -19.08 8.71 12.81
CA LEU A 169 -18.59 9.82 13.63
C LEU A 169 -17.64 9.28 14.70
N GLY A 170 -16.67 10.10 15.10
CA GLY A 170 -15.70 9.74 16.15
C GLY A 170 -14.71 8.62 15.79
N HIS A 171 -14.73 8.08 14.57
CA HIS A 171 -13.78 7.05 14.18
C HIS A 171 -12.36 7.62 14.13
N TRP A 172 -11.50 7.15 15.03
CA TRP A 172 -10.08 7.50 15.07
C TRP A 172 -9.41 7.08 13.75
N ARG A 173 -9.10 8.06 12.88
CA ARG A 173 -8.39 7.81 11.62
C ARG A 173 -6.88 7.91 11.84
N GLY A 174 -6.27 6.77 12.18
CA GLY A 174 -4.83 6.56 11.97
C GLY A 174 -4.01 6.37 13.24
N SER A 175 -3.24 5.28 13.24
CA SER A 175 -1.98 5.07 13.97
C SER A 175 -1.24 3.84 13.45
N ASN A 176 -1.91 2.96 12.68
CA ASN A 176 -1.22 1.83 12.08
C ASN A 176 -0.19 2.28 11.04
N SER A 177 1.07 1.97 11.32
CA SER A 177 2.18 2.06 10.39
C SER A 177 2.71 0.66 10.14
N VAL A 178 3.23 0.44 8.94
CA VAL A 178 3.88 -0.81 8.52
C VAL A 178 5.32 -0.52 8.11
N TRP A 179 6.20 -1.47 8.40
CA TRP A 179 7.54 -1.50 7.80
C TRP A 179 7.44 -2.08 6.39
N ARG A 180 7.88 -1.28 5.41
CA ARG A 180 7.94 -1.74 4.01
C ARG A 180 9.09 -1.08 3.26
N ARG A 181 9.56 -1.76 2.22
CA ARG A 181 10.37 -1.15 1.17
C ARG A 181 9.47 -0.35 0.21
N SER A 182 10.09 0.51 -0.60
CA SER A 182 9.37 1.38 -1.53
C SER A 182 8.51 0.60 -2.53
N PHE A 183 9.04 -0.49 -3.08
CA PHE A 183 8.40 -1.35 -4.09
C PHE A 183 7.33 -2.32 -3.55
N GLU A 184 7.29 -2.58 -2.25
CA GLU A 184 6.34 -3.54 -1.64
C GLU A 184 4.94 -2.93 -1.38
N CYS A 185 4.66 -1.73 -1.89
CA CYS A 185 3.41 -1.02 -1.61
C CYS A 185 2.14 -1.79 -2.03
N TYR A 186 2.25 -2.69 -3.01
CA TYR A 186 1.16 -3.53 -3.50
C TYR A 186 1.25 -5.00 -3.04
N ASP A 187 2.18 -5.32 -2.15
CA ASP A 187 2.27 -6.66 -1.58
C ASP A 187 1.06 -6.95 -0.70
N SER A 188 0.55 -8.18 -0.76
CA SER A 188 -0.60 -8.63 0.03
C SER A 188 -0.39 -8.51 1.55
N THR A 189 0.86 -8.61 2.02
CA THR A 189 1.25 -8.46 3.43
C THR A 189 1.26 -7.00 3.89
N VAL A 190 1.42 -6.05 2.95
CA VAL A 190 1.38 -4.60 3.20
C VAL A 190 -0.04 -4.04 3.06
N ILE A 191 -0.83 -4.62 2.14
CA ILE A 191 -2.18 -4.17 1.86
C ILE A 191 -3.11 -4.48 3.04
N ARG A 192 -3.69 -3.41 3.59
CA ARG A 192 -4.81 -3.52 4.54
C ARG A 192 -6.12 -3.61 3.77
N ARG A 193 -6.82 -4.72 3.94
CA ARG A 193 -8.19 -4.86 3.46
C ARG A 193 -9.12 -4.01 4.33
N ARG A 194 -9.91 -3.16 3.68
CA ARG A 194 -10.99 -2.42 4.35
C ARG A 194 -12.29 -3.22 4.24
N PHE A 195 -12.85 -3.59 5.37
CA PHE A 195 -14.21 -4.13 5.45
C PHE A 195 -15.11 -3.05 6.06
N LYS A 196 -16.25 -2.76 5.42
CA LYS A 196 -17.27 -1.87 5.98
C LYS A 196 -17.94 -2.63 7.12
N LYS A 197 -17.89 -2.12 8.36
CA LYS A 197 -18.48 -2.81 9.53
C LYS A 197 -19.38 -1.95 10.42
N ALA A 198 -19.39 -0.62 10.24
CA ALA A 198 -20.28 0.26 10.97
C ALA A 198 -20.65 1.47 10.11
N CYS A 199 -21.90 1.91 10.21
CA CYS A 199 -22.44 3.07 9.53
C CYS A 199 -23.48 3.73 10.45
N GLU A 200 -23.29 5.01 10.74
CA GLU A 200 -24.27 5.80 11.49
C GLU A 200 -25.29 6.42 10.53
N PHE A 201 -24.82 6.97 9.42
CA PHE A 201 -25.66 7.41 8.32
C PHE A 201 -24.96 7.19 6.98
N MET A 202 -25.77 7.04 5.93
CA MET A 202 -25.30 6.87 4.56
C MET A 202 -25.43 8.21 3.83
N PHE A 203 -24.33 8.68 3.26
CA PHE A 203 -24.32 9.82 2.37
C PHE A 203 -24.41 9.31 0.93
N TRP A 204 -25.46 9.69 0.22
CA TRP A 204 -25.53 9.53 -1.23
C TRP A 204 -25.25 10.87 -1.88
N GLY A 205 -24.49 10.85 -2.97
CA GLY A 205 -24.29 12.03 -3.79
C GLY A 205 -23.93 11.67 -5.21
N CYS A 206 -24.14 12.62 -6.10
CA CYS A 206 -23.69 12.50 -7.46
C CYS A 206 -22.93 13.74 -7.93
N PHE A 207 -22.17 13.58 -9.00
CA PHE A 207 -21.47 14.67 -9.67
C PHE A 207 -21.29 14.35 -11.14
N SER A 208 -21.26 15.40 -11.96
CA SER A 208 -20.77 15.35 -13.34
C SER A 208 -19.40 16.02 -13.40
N TYR A 209 -18.81 16.09 -14.58
CA TYR A 209 -17.48 16.67 -14.76
C TYR A 209 -17.41 18.14 -14.32
N ASP A 210 -18.40 18.97 -14.69
CA ASP A 210 -18.39 20.42 -14.43
C ASP A 210 -19.19 20.84 -13.19
N ALA A 211 -20.00 19.95 -12.61
CA ALA A 211 -20.92 20.31 -11.55
C ALA A 211 -21.06 19.23 -10.47
N LYS A 212 -21.24 19.69 -9.23
CA LYS A 212 -21.72 18.84 -8.14
C LYS A 212 -23.22 18.62 -8.34
N GLY A 213 -23.64 17.37 -8.29
CA GLY A 213 -25.04 17.00 -8.30
C GLY A 213 -25.67 17.10 -6.91
N PRO A 214 -26.97 16.80 -6.79
CA PRO A 214 -27.65 16.70 -5.52
C PRO A 214 -27.00 15.65 -4.61
N TYR A 215 -27.19 15.85 -3.30
CA TYR A 215 -26.82 14.87 -2.28
C TYR A 215 -27.96 14.66 -1.31
N HIS A 216 -28.00 13.49 -0.71
CA HIS A 216 -29.00 13.13 0.30
C HIS A 216 -28.34 12.39 1.46
N ILE A 217 -28.73 12.75 2.68
CA ILE A 217 -28.24 12.12 3.91
C ILE A 217 -29.30 11.17 4.43
N TYR A 218 -29.04 9.87 4.26
CA TYR A 218 -29.91 8.82 4.74
C TYR A 218 -29.55 8.44 6.17
N GLN A 219 -30.42 8.81 7.10
CA GLN A 219 -30.34 8.36 8.49
C GLN A 219 -30.51 6.85 8.60
N LYS A 220 -29.98 6.26 9.68
CA LYS A 220 -30.21 4.85 9.99
C LYS A 220 -31.70 4.59 10.19
N GLU A 221 -32.22 3.61 9.46
CA GLU A 221 -33.64 3.30 9.50
C GLU A 221 -34.03 2.64 10.83
N ASN A 222 -35.01 3.22 11.52
CA ASN A 222 -35.56 2.63 12.74
C ASN A 222 -36.56 1.50 12.42
N THR A 223 -36.84 0.65 13.41
CA THR A 223 -37.76 -0.50 13.23
C THR A 223 -39.17 -0.08 12.86
N ALA A 224 -39.63 1.11 13.29
CA ALA A 224 -40.95 1.62 12.98
C ALA A 224 -41.10 2.03 11.50
N ALA A 225 -40.08 2.71 10.96
CA ALA A 225 -40.01 3.09 9.54
C ALA A 225 -39.94 1.85 8.65
N LYS A 226 -39.22 0.80 9.06
CA LYS A 226 -39.22 -0.49 8.35
C LYS A 226 -40.63 -1.08 8.23
N LYS A 227 -41.35 -1.15 9.36
CA LYS A 227 -42.74 -1.65 9.38
C LYS A 227 -43.68 -0.77 8.55
N LYS A 228 -43.53 0.56 8.59
CA LYS A 228 -44.33 1.49 7.78
C LYS A 228 -44.08 1.27 6.28
N ALA A 229 -42.81 1.20 5.87
CA ALA A 229 -42.43 0.94 4.49
C ALA A 229 -42.94 -0.41 3.98
N GLU A 230 -42.93 -1.45 4.82
CA GLU A 230 -43.48 -2.76 4.47
C GLU A 230 -45.00 -2.70 4.25
N LYS A 231 -45.73 -1.98 5.11
CA LYS A 231 -47.18 -1.73 4.91
C LYS A 231 -47.45 -0.96 3.61
N GLU A 232 -46.69 0.10 3.33
CA GLU A 232 -46.81 0.87 2.08
C GLU A 232 -46.56 -0.03 0.86
N LEU A 233 -45.54 -0.90 0.90
CA LEU A 233 -45.27 -1.85 -0.18
C LEU A 233 -46.36 -2.91 -0.35
N GLN A 234 -47.01 -3.35 0.73
CA GLN A 234 -48.15 -4.25 0.64
C GLN A 234 -49.33 -3.58 -0.08
N ILE A 235 -49.58 -2.30 0.21
CA ILE A 235 -50.61 -1.51 -0.46
C ILE A 235 -50.26 -1.35 -1.94
N ILE A 236 -49.05 -0.88 -2.27
CA ILE A 236 -48.61 -0.70 -3.66
C ILE A 236 -48.70 -2.01 -4.45
N ASN A 237 -48.26 -3.14 -3.88
CA ASN A 237 -48.37 -4.42 -4.56
C ASN A 237 -49.83 -4.81 -4.79
N ARG A 238 -50.72 -4.63 -3.80
CA ARG A 238 -52.15 -4.93 -3.95
C ARG A 238 -52.78 -4.09 -5.07
N ASP A 239 -52.49 -2.80 -5.10
CA ASP A 239 -53.06 -1.88 -6.08
C ASP A 239 -52.54 -2.21 -7.50
N ARG A 240 -51.26 -2.62 -7.62
CA ARG A 240 -50.72 -3.13 -8.89
C ARG A 240 -51.36 -4.46 -9.33
N GLU A 241 -51.65 -5.37 -8.41
CA GLU A 241 -52.35 -6.61 -8.73
C GLU A 241 -53.78 -6.33 -9.22
N GLN A 242 -54.45 -5.34 -8.60
CA GLN A 242 -55.77 -4.90 -9.02
C GLN A 242 -55.73 -4.25 -10.42
N ALA A 243 -54.81 -3.31 -10.66
CA ALA A 243 -54.65 -2.66 -11.96
C ALA A 243 -54.35 -3.68 -13.07
N ALA A 244 -53.47 -4.65 -12.83
CA ALA A 244 -53.17 -5.70 -13.79
C ALA A 244 -54.40 -6.59 -14.09
N ARG A 245 -55.27 -6.78 -13.10
CA ARG A 245 -56.54 -7.49 -13.28
C ARG A 245 -57.53 -6.67 -14.11
N GLU A 246 -57.66 -5.38 -13.83
CA GLU A 246 -58.54 -4.45 -14.56
C GLU A 246 -58.09 -4.29 -16.02
N GLU A 247 -56.79 -4.13 -16.27
CA GLU A 247 -56.22 -4.07 -17.62
C GLU A 247 -56.45 -5.39 -18.39
N TRP A 248 -56.26 -6.53 -17.73
CA TRP A 248 -56.58 -7.82 -18.34
C TRP A 248 -58.08 -7.98 -18.63
N GLU A 249 -58.95 -7.53 -17.71
CA GLU A 249 -60.40 -7.51 -17.93
C GLU A 249 -60.74 -6.65 -19.16
N LEU A 250 -60.25 -5.41 -19.23
CA LEU A 250 -60.45 -4.48 -20.35
C LEU A 250 -60.00 -5.08 -21.68
N ASN A 251 -58.79 -5.62 -21.75
CA ASN A 251 -58.25 -6.24 -22.96
C ASN A 251 -59.04 -7.49 -23.39
N ASN A 252 -59.66 -8.20 -22.46
CA ASN A 252 -60.45 -9.40 -22.74
C ASN A 252 -61.96 -9.16 -22.86
N THR A 253 -62.46 -7.95 -22.59
CA THR A 253 -63.89 -7.61 -22.72
C THR A 253 -64.41 -7.90 -24.14
N PHE A 254 -63.67 -7.49 -25.17
CA PHE A 254 -64.00 -7.77 -26.57
C PHE A 254 -63.99 -9.27 -26.92
N SER A 255 -63.16 -10.08 -26.25
CA SER A 255 -63.14 -11.53 -26.45
C SER A 255 -64.34 -12.25 -25.84
N ARG A 256 -65.05 -11.64 -24.88
CA ARG A 256 -66.26 -12.20 -24.26
C ARG A 256 -67.54 -11.97 -25.05
N LEU A 257 -67.55 -11.01 -25.99
CA LEU A 257 -68.65 -10.82 -26.96
C LEU A 257 -68.73 -11.97 -27.99
N GLN A 258 -67.70 -12.82 -28.06
CA GLN A 258 -67.77 -14.05 -28.84
C GLN A 258 -68.53 -15.13 -28.06
N LEU A 259 -69.62 -15.65 -28.64
CA LEU A 259 -70.56 -16.65 -28.07
C LEU A 259 -69.94 -18.00 -27.64
N ARG A 260 -68.61 -18.17 -27.74
CA ARG A 260 -67.91 -19.38 -27.29
C ARG A 260 -66.88 -19.02 -26.21
N PRO A 261 -67.05 -19.46 -24.95
CA PRO A 261 -66.05 -19.24 -23.92
C PRO A 261 -64.73 -19.92 -24.30
N ARG A 262 -63.64 -19.15 -24.35
CA ARG A 262 -62.29 -19.70 -24.56
C ARG A 262 -61.93 -20.65 -23.42
N ARG A 263 -61.69 -21.92 -23.74
CA ARG A 263 -61.18 -22.92 -22.78
C ARG A 263 -59.68 -22.70 -22.61
N GLY A 264 -59.30 -21.98 -21.56
CA GLY A 264 -57.90 -21.69 -21.23
C GLY A 264 -57.68 -21.57 -19.73
N ARG A 265 -56.41 -21.63 -19.31
CA ARG A 265 -56.02 -21.46 -17.91
C ARG A 265 -56.40 -20.05 -17.44
N LYS A 266 -57.08 -19.96 -16.30
CA LYS A 266 -57.39 -18.66 -15.68
C LYS A 266 -56.08 -17.93 -15.35
N PRO A 267 -55.98 -16.63 -15.66
CA PRO A 267 -54.81 -15.83 -15.29
C PRO A 267 -54.66 -15.77 -13.76
N ASN A 268 -53.42 -15.76 -13.27
CA ASN A 268 -53.11 -15.52 -11.86
C ASN A 268 -52.44 -14.15 -11.73
N PHE A 269 -53.10 -13.23 -11.04
CA PHE A 269 -52.62 -11.86 -10.87
C PHE A 269 -51.77 -11.66 -9.61
N LYS A 270 -51.63 -12.68 -8.75
CA LYS A 270 -50.80 -12.55 -7.56
C LYS A 270 -49.33 -12.46 -7.93
N PHE A 271 -48.68 -11.36 -7.58
CA PHE A 271 -47.26 -11.19 -7.81
C PHE A 271 -46.46 -11.99 -6.80
N THR A 272 -45.59 -12.86 -7.31
CA THR A 272 -44.58 -13.57 -6.51
C THR A 272 -43.25 -12.86 -6.61
N THR A 273 -42.29 -13.22 -5.77
CA THR A 273 -40.91 -12.70 -5.84
C THR A 273 -40.24 -12.94 -7.20
N LYS A 274 -40.66 -13.99 -7.92
CA LYS A 274 -40.21 -14.30 -9.29
C LYS A 274 -41.00 -13.54 -10.36
N ASN A 275 -42.26 -13.24 -10.09
CA ASN A 275 -43.20 -12.65 -11.07
C ASN A 275 -43.38 -11.13 -10.89
N GLY A 276 -42.45 -10.45 -10.21
CA GLY A 276 -42.43 -8.98 -10.14
C GLY A 276 -42.98 -8.33 -8.87
N LYS A 277 -43.19 -9.09 -7.78
CA LYS A 277 -43.56 -8.50 -6.48
C LYS A 277 -42.47 -7.52 -6.02
N LEU A 278 -42.87 -6.30 -5.68
CA LEU A 278 -41.96 -5.32 -5.11
C LEU A 278 -41.62 -5.73 -3.68
N VAL A 279 -40.32 -5.96 -3.46
CA VAL A 279 -39.76 -6.29 -2.15
C VAL A 279 -38.50 -5.46 -1.96
N ARG A 280 -38.24 -5.03 -0.73
CA ARG A 280 -36.97 -4.41 -0.36
C ARG A 280 -35.90 -5.50 -0.35
N LYS A 281 -34.93 -5.42 -1.26
CA LYS A 281 -33.76 -6.30 -1.30
C LYS A 281 -32.52 -5.48 -0.97
N GLY A 282 -31.76 -5.91 0.03
CA GLY A 282 -30.50 -5.28 0.43
C GLY A 282 -30.12 -5.67 1.84
N THR A 283 -28.97 -6.34 1.98
CA THR A 283 -28.33 -6.60 3.28
C THR A 283 -27.44 -5.43 3.70
N ASP A 284 -26.81 -4.76 2.72
CA ASP A 284 -25.93 -3.59 2.90
C ASP A 284 -26.28 -2.52 1.85
N GLY A 285 -26.45 -1.26 2.26
CA GLY A 285 -26.72 -0.11 1.38
C GLY A 285 -28.12 0.51 1.51
N ILE A 286 -28.40 1.52 0.67
CA ILE A 286 -29.74 2.11 0.53
C ILE A 286 -30.55 1.31 -0.50
N ASP A 287 -31.81 0.98 -0.17
CA ASP A 287 -32.67 0.26 -1.10
C ASP A 287 -33.45 1.18 -2.05
N TRP A 288 -33.94 0.60 -3.16
CA TRP A 288 -34.70 1.31 -4.19
C TRP A 288 -35.93 2.06 -3.65
N TYR A 289 -36.55 1.54 -2.58
CA TYR A 289 -37.75 2.14 -2.00
C TYR A 289 -37.40 3.48 -1.33
N ARG A 290 -36.29 3.53 -0.59
CA ARG A 290 -35.82 4.76 0.04
C ARG A 290 -35.36 5.80 -0.98
N TYR A 291 -34.83 5.38 -2.12
CA TYR A 291 -34.50 6.29 -3.22
C TYR A 291 -35.72 7.03 -3.78
N GLN A 292 -36.88 6.37 -3.87
CA GLN A 292 -38.10 7.00 -4.36
C GLN A 292 -38.75 7.99 -3.38
N LYS A 293 -38.39 7.91 -2.10
CA LYS A 293 -38.98 8.72 -1.02
C LYS A 293 -38.07 9.88 -0.59
N ALA A 294 -36.88 9.99 -1.19
CA ALA A 294 -35.83 10.93 -0.83
C ALA A 294 -35.95 12.27 -1.55
#